data_AF-A0A521Z2B5-F1
#
_entry.id   AF-A0A521Z2B5-F1
#
_cell.length_a   1.000
_cell.length_b   1.000
_cell.length_c   1.000
_cell.angle_alpha   90.00
_cell.angle_beta   90.00
_cell.angle_gamma   90.00
#
_symmetry.space_group_name_H-M   'P 1'
#
loop_
_entity.id
_entity.type
_entity.pdbx_description
1 polymer ?
#
loop_
_entity_poly.entity_id
_entity_poly.type
_entity_poly.pdbx_seq_one_letter_code
_entity_poly.pdbx_strand_id
1 'polypeptide(L)' 'MSAWLERRIAEISEEIRRYPTPIARCDQHLPALLEERSRLMSQLEKQSCSAEALWINDGGFDAA' A
#
# COMPACT_ATOMS: atom_id res chain seq x y z
N MET A 1 -6.20 10.26 -11.71
CA MET A 1 -5.16 9.46 -11.00
C MET A 1 -3.80 9.72 -11.64
N SER A 2 -2.71 9.66 -10.88
CA SER A 2 -1.36 9.83 -11.46
C SER A 2 -0.79 8.50 -11.98
N ALA A 3 -0.66 8.40 -13.30
CA ALA A 3 -0.12 7.22 -13.98
C ALA A 3 1.28 6.81 -13.48
N TRP A 4 2.07 7.77 -12.98
CA TRP A 4 3.37 7.48 -12.40
C TRP A 4 3.27 6.72 -11.06
N LEU A 5 2.35 7.10 -10.17
CA LEU A 5 2.18 6.39 -8.89
C LEU A 5 1.73 4.96 -9.12
N GLU A 6 0.75 4.75 -10.00
CA GLU A 6 0.24 3.42 -10.35
C GLU A 6 1.34 2.53 -10.91
N ARG A 7 2.15 3.08 -11.84
CA ARG A 7 3.30 2.37 -12.41
C ARG A 7 4.32 2.00 -11.33
N ARG A 8 4.69 2.94 -10.45
CA ARG A 8 5.69 2.71 -9.41
C ARG A 8 5.22 1.68 -8.38
N ILE A 9 3.94 1.71 -8.01
CA ILE A 9 3.33 0.70 -7.14
C ILE A 9 3.41 -0.69 -7.77
N ALA A 10 3.14 -0.79 -9.08
CA ALA A 10 3.23 -2.06 -9.81
C ALA A 10 4.67 -2.61 -9.84
N GLU A 11 5.66 -1.75 -10.10
CA GLU A 11 7.09 -2.12 -10.10
C GLU A 11 7.52 -2.68 -8.73
N ILE A 12 7.23 -1.96 -7.64
CA ILE A 12 7.60 -2.37 -6.28
C ILE A 12 6.86 -3.65 -5.87
N SER A 13 5.60 -3.79 -6.27
CA SER A 13 4.81 -4.98 -5.96
C SER A 13 5.36 -6.23 -6.66
N GLU A 14 5.88 -6.09 -7.88
CA GLU A 14 6.55 -7.18 -8.58
C GLU A 14 7.90 -7.51 -7.94
N GLU A 15 8.66 -6.51 -7.50
CA GLU A 15 9.91 -6.73 -6.77
C GLU A 15 9.67 -7.49 -5.47
N ILE A 16 8.68 -7.08 -4.67
CA ILE A 16 8.28 -7.78 -3.44
C ILE A 16 7.85 -9.23 -3.73
N ARG A 17 7.14 -9.47 -4.83
CA ARG A 17 6.69 -10.83 -5.21
C ARG A 17 7.86 -11.75 -5.57
N ARG A 18 8.90 -11.21 -6.19
CA ARG A 18 10.13 -11.93 -6.55
C ARG A 18 11.16 -11.97 -5.41
N TYR A 19 10.85 -11.33 -4.28
CA TYR A 19 11.79 -11.15 -3.20
C TYR A 19 12.12 -12.49 -2.53
N PRO A 20 13.41 -12.85 -2.38
CA PRO A 20 13.81 -14.09 -1.71
C PRO A 20 13.39 -14.08 -0.24
N THR A 21 13.28 -15.24 0.40
CA THR A 21 12.91 -15.30 1.83
C THR A 21 13.89 -14.46 2.67
N PRO A 22 13.44 -13.36 3.31
CA PRO A 22 14.32 -12.47 4.05
C PRO A 22 14.86 -13.17 5.29
N ILE A 23 16.15 -12.99 5.58
CA ILE A 23 16.71 -13.39 6.86
C ILE A 23 16.34 -12.30 7.87
N ALA A 24 15.53 -12.67 8.87
CA ALA A 24 15.04 -11.75 9.88
C ALA A 24 16.19 -10.91 10.49
N ARG A 25 15.98 -9.59 10.58
CA ARG A 25 16.92 -8.57 11.10
C ARG A 25 18.15 -8.25 10.24
N CYS A 26 18.51 -9.11 9.29
CA CYS A 26 19.61 -8.83 8.35
C CYS A 26 19.11 -8.15 7.08
N ASP A 27 17.83 -8.29 6.76
CA ASP A 27 17.21 -7.70 5.58
C ASP A 27 16.45 -6.41 5.92
N GLN A 28 17.00 -5.28 5.48
CA GLN A 28 16.36 -3.96 5.55
C GLN A 28 15.68 -3.55 4.24
N HIS A 29 15.93 -4.29 3.16
CA HIS A 29 15.47 -3.93 1.83
C HIS A 29 13.99 -4.30 1.63
N LEU A 30 13.56 -5.50 2.06
CA LEU A 30 12.13 -5.85 2.01
C LEU A 30 11.25 -4.90 2.85
N PRO A 31 11.59 -4.55 4.11
CA PRO A 31 10.88 -3.52 4.86
C PRO A 31 10.80 -2.18 4.12
N ALA A 32 11.90 -1.71 3.52
CA ALA A 32 11.92 -0.46 2.77
C ALA A 32 10.98 -0.49 1.56
N LEU A 33 10.94 -1.59 0.80
CA LEU A 33 10.00 -1.77 -0.31
C LEU A 33 8.54 -1.73 0.15
N LEU A 34 8.23 -2.36 1.29
CA LEU A 34 6.89 -2.35 1.88
C LEU A 34 6.47 -0.94 2.34
N GLU A 35 7.38 -0.20 2.95
CA GLU A 35 7.16 1.19 3.34
C GLU A 35 6.96 2.12 2.14
N GLU A 36 7.78 1.97 1.09
CA GLU A 36 7.63 2.76 -0.14
C GLU A 36 6.29 2.47 -0.81
N ARG A 37 5.89 1.19 -0.92
CA ARG A 37 4.58 0.81 -1.46
C ARG A 37 3.44 1.43 -0.67
N SER A 38 3.49 1.35 0.66
CA SER A 38 2.49 1.95 1.55
C SER A 38 2.38 3.46 1.33
N ARG A 39 3.51 4.16 1.28
CA ARG A 39 3.57 5.60 1.05
C ARG A 39 2.93 5.99 -0.29
N LEU A 40 3.23 5.26 -1.36
CA LEU A 40 2.70 5.55 -2.70
C LEU A 40 1.20 5.28 -2.78
N MET A 41 0.71 4.21 -2.15
CA MET A 41 -0.72 3.92 -2.06
C MET A 41 -1.47 5.06 -1.34
N SER A 42 -0.96 5.54 -0.19
CA SER A 42 -1.58 6.68 0.49
C SER A 42 -1.53 7.96 -0.33
N GLN A 43 -0.51 8.17 -1.16
CA GLN A 43 -0.48 9.31 -2.09
C GLN A 43 -1.52 9.15 -3.21
N LEU A 44 -1.69 7.95 -3.73
CA LEU A 44 -2.69 7.66 -4.76
C LEU A 44 -4.10 7.83 -4.22
N GLU A 45 -4.39 7.35 -3.02
CA GLU A 45 -5.66 7.54 -2.32
C GLU A 45 -5.96 9.03 -2.10
N LYS A 46 -4.98 9.81 -1.64
CA LYS A 46 -5.12 11.28 -1.50
C LYS A 46 -5.42 11.99 -2.81
N GLN A 47 -4.91 11.48 -3.93
CA GLN A 47 -5.20 12.01 -5.27
C GLN A 47 -6.53 11.47 -5.85
N SER A 48 -7.04 10.35 -5.32
CA SER A 48 -8.26 9.70 -5.78
C SER A 48 -9.50 10.14 -4.99
N CYS A 49 -9.34 10.65 -3.75
CA CYS A 49 -10.44 11.18 -2.96
C CYS A 49 -10.93 12.53 -3.53
N SER A 50 -12.01 12.50 -4.31
CA SER A 50 -13.05 13.52 -4.17
C SER A 50 -13.77 13.31 -2.84
N ALA A 51 -14.36 14.37 -2.28
CA ALA A 51 -14.91 14.40 -0.92
C ALA A 51 -16.02 13.37 -0.62
N GLU A 52 -16.54 12.64 -1.61
CA GLU A 52 -17.67 11.72 -1.44
C GLU A 52 -17.35 10.34 -0.85
N ALA A 53 -16.07 9.91 -0.77
CA ALA A 53 -15.73 8.56 -0.30
C ALA A 53 -15.53 8.45 1.22
N LEU A 54 -15.74 9.52 1.99
CA LEU A 54 -15.22 9.63 3.35
C LEU A 54 -16.00 8.81 4.41
N TRP A 55 -17.17 8.24 4.14
CA TRP A 55 -17.91 7.56 5.22
C TRP A 55 -18.93 6.50 4.76
N ILE A 56 -18.51 5.24 4.67
CA ILE A 56 -19.37 4.07 4.97
C ILE A 56 -18.50 3.00 5.66
N ASN A 57 -18.44 3.07 6.99
CA ASN A 57 -18.32 1.87 7.81
C ASN A 57 -19.34 2.03 8.95
N ASP A 58 -20.55 1.56 8.68
CA ASP A 58 -21.63 1.32 9.61
C ASP A 58 -21.26 0.13 10.50
N GLY A 59 -20.32 0.35 11.41
CA GLY A 59 -19.78 -0.65 12.34
C GLY A 59 -20.85 -1.60 12.86
N GLY A 60 -20.93 -2.76 12.23
CA GLY A 60 -21.82 -3.85 12.57
C GLY A 60 -21.43 -4.42 13.92
N PHE A 61 -22.07 -3.91 14.96
CA PHE A 61 -22.04 -4.44 16.30
C PHE A 61 -22.90 -5.70 16.34
N ASP A 62 -22.32 -6.87 16.07
CA ASP A 62 -22.91 -8.13 16.51
C ASP A 62 -22.20 -8.57 17.79
N ALA A 63 -22.82 -8.15 18.90
CA ALA A 63 -22.65 -8.76 20.20
C ALA A 63 -23.15 -10.22 20.15
N ALA A 64 -22.30 -11.15 20.57
CA ALA A 64 -22.68 -12.49 20.98
C ALA A 64 -21.89 -12.88 22.23
#